data_AF-A0A3M2S9Y8-F1
#
_entry.id   AF-A0A3M2S9Y8-F1
#
_cell.length_a   1.000
_cell.length_b   1.000
_cell.length_c   1.000
_cell.angle_alpha   90.00
_cell.angle_beta   90.00
_cell.angle_gamma   90.00
#
_symmetry.space_group_name_H-M   'P 1'
#
loop_
_entity.id
_entity.type
_entity.pdbx_description
1 polymer ?
#
loop_
_entity_poly.entity_id
_entity_poly.type
_entity_poly.pdbx_seq_one_letter_code
_entity_poly.pdbx_strand_id
1 'polypeptide(L)'
;MASRDPPDLTPNSDTKRLKVEAEEPAKVECRQLIPDGDVMLIVGPKKEKIQVSSHLLCTASPFFKAMLESDFKEGRALRERNGSPAEIELPAESPEAV
;
A
#
# COMPACT_ATOMS: atom_id res chain seq x y z
N MET A 1 -31.34 62.29 19.16
CA MET A 1 -31.54 61.28 18.11
C MET A 1 -30.22 60.55 17.91
N ALA A 2 -30.04 59.42 18.59
CA ALA A 2 -28.85 58.58 18.44
C ALA A 2 -29.24 57.11 18.63
N SER A 3 -28.50 56.25 17.93
CA SER A 3 -28.46 54.79 18.00
C SER A 3 -29.64 54.01 17.39
N ARG A 4 -29.38 53.51 16.17
CA ARG A 4 -29.92 52.25 15.67
C ARG A 4 -28.84 51.19 15.87
N ASP A 5 -29.07 50.26 16.77
CA ASP A 5 -28.33 48.99 16.84
C ASP A 5 -29.33 47.83 16.64
N PRO A 6 -29.11 46.95 15.65
CA PRO A 6 -29.72 45.62 15.59
C PRO A 6 -28.61 44.55 15.66
N PRO A 7 -28.91 43.25 15.55
CA PRO A 7 -29.51 42.43 16.58
C PRO A 7 -28.65 41.19 16.91
N ASP A 8 -29.11 40.48 17.93
CA ASP A 8 -29.03 39.04 18.15
C ASP A 8 -27.68 38.34 18.37
N LEU A 9 -27.62 37.69 19.53
CA LEU A 9 -26.55 36.84 20.01
C LEU A 9 -26.81 35.42 19.51
N THR A 10 -25.89 34.87 18.71
CA THR A 10 -25.71 33.41 18.63
C THR A 10 -24.27 33.04 18.96
N PRO A 11 -24.03 32.15 19.94
CA PRO A 11 -22.68 31.66 20.25
C PRO A 11 -22.31 30.51 19.30
N ASN A 12 -21.35 30.74 18.41
CA ASN A 12 -20.69 29.63 17.71
C ASN A 12 -19.53 29.12 18.56
N SER A 13 -19.76 28.04 19.28
CA SER A 13 -18.70 27.20 19.86
C SER A 13 -18.23 26.19 18.82
N ASP A 14 -17.46 26.68 17.84
CA ASP A 14 -16.69 25.82 16.96
C ASP A 14 -15.43 25.35 17.69
N THR A 15 -15.39 24.03 17.81
CA THR A 15 -14.49 23.29 18.66
C THR A 15 -13.12 23.20 18.00
N LYS A 16 -12.11 23.76 18.66
CA LYS A 16 -10.82 23.14 18.99
C LYS A 16 -10.29 22.10 17.98
N ARG A 17 -9.17 22.41 17.32
CA ARG A 17 -7.87 21.68 17.47
C ARG A 17 -6.87 22.19 16.45
N LEU A 18 -5.73 22.66 16.96
CA LEU A 18 -4.55 22.99 16.16
C LEU A 18 -4.14 21.74 15.36
N LYS A 19 -3.92 21.96 14.06
CA LYS A 19 -3.30 21.05 13.11
C LYS A 19 -2.03 20.45 13.73
N VAL A 20 -2.01 19.13 13.88
CA VAL A 20 -0.77 18.38 13.86
C VAL A 20 -0.47 18.15 12.38
N GLU A 21 0.62 18.73 11.89
CA GLU A 21 1.26 18.33 10.63
C GLU A 21 1.57 16.84 10.72
N ALA A 22 0.70 16.02 10.13
CA ALA A 22 1.05 14.69 9.68
C ALA A 22 1.54 14.86 8.25
N GLU A 23 2.77 14.42 8.00
CA GLU A 23 3.38 14.37 6.67
C GLU A 23 2.36 13.86 5.64
N GLU A 24 2.23 14.61 4.54
CA GLU A 24 1.47 14.22 3.37
C GLU A 24 1.93 12.80 2.97
N PRO A 25 1.04 11.78 2.91
CA PRO A 25 1.47 10.44 2.56
C PRO A 25 2.01 10.52 1.13
N ALA A 26 3.33 10.44 0.99
CA ALA A 26 4.00 10.30 -0.29
C ALA A 26 3.25 9.21 -1.05
N LYS A 27 2.60 9.59 -2.14
CA LYS A 27 1.75 8.71 -2.93
C LYS A 27 2.60 7.54 -3.41
N VAL A 28 2.57 6.41 -2.71
CA VAL A 28 3.26 5.19 -3.13
C VAL A 28 2.50 4.68 -4.35
N GLU A 29 3.00 5.05 -5.52
CA GLU A 29 2.42 4.66 -6.80
C GLU A 29 2.63 3.16 -7.00
N CYS A 30 1.53 2.41 -6.99
CA CYS A 30 1.56 0.98 -7.31
C CYS A 30 1.64 0.82 -8.84
N ARG A 31 2.68 0.16 -9.32
CA ARG A 31 2.84 -0.16 -10.74
C ARG A 31 2.10 -1.46 -11.05
N GLN A 32 1.09 -1.41 -11.92
CA GLN A 32 0.36 -2.61 -12.34
C GLN A 32 0.96 -3.15 -13.64
N LEU A 33 1.63 -4.31 -13.57
CA LEU A 33 2.06 -5.04 -14.76
C LEU A 33 0.92 -5.88 -15.33
N ILE A 34 0.11 -6.48 -14.44
CA ILE A 34 -1.13 -7.17 -14.79
C ILE A 34 -2.24 -6.59 -13.90
N PRO A 35 -3.26 -5.94 -14.48
CA PRO A 35 -4.44 -5.52 -13.73
C PRO A 35 -5.07 -6.69 -13.01
N ASP A 36 -5.50 -6.49 -11.76
CA ASP A 36 -6.09 -7.52 -10.89
C ASP A 36 -5.18 -8.74 -10.63
N GLY A 37 -3.87 -8.56 -10.81
CA GLY A 37 -2.87 -9.56 -10.41
C GLY A 37 -3.02 -9.95 -8.94
N ASP A 38 -2.85 -11.23 -8.65
CA ASP A 38 -3.04 -11.83 -7.33
C ASP A 38 -1.81 -11.77 -6.42
N VAL A 39 -0.71 -11.17 -6.91
CA VAL A 39 0.53 -10.94 -6.16
C VAL A 39 0.93 -9.46 -6.23
N MET A 40 1.36 -8.93 -5.09
CA MET A 40 1.99 -7.62 -4.95
C MET A 40 3.46 -7.81 -4.55
N LEU A 41 4.38 -7.62 -5.50
CA LEU A 41 5.80 -7.63 -5.21
C LEU A 41 6.22 -6.32 -4.56
N ILE A 42 6.93 -6.40 -3.44
CA ILE A 42 7.50 -5.26 -2.73
C ILE A 42 9.02 -5.31 -2.95
N VAL A 43 9.54 -4.34 -3.69
CA VAL A 43 10.91 -4.38 -4.21
C VAL A 43 11.78 -3.29 -3.59
N GLY A 44 12.95 -3.71 -3.11
CA GLY A 44 14.02 -2.83 -2.68
C GLY A 44 13.70 -1.99 -1.43
N PRO A 45 14.64 -1.10 -1.02
CA PRO A 45 14.51 -0.31 0.20
C PRO A 45 13.40 0.74 0.12
N LYS A 46 13.02 1.17 -1.09
CA LYS A 46 11.92 2.12 -1.32
C LYS A 46 10.54 1.46 -1.26
N LYS A 47 10.47 0.14 -1.04
CA LYS A 47 9.23 -0.64 -0.95
C LYS A 47 8.31 -0.39 -2.16
N GLU A 48 8.91 -0.36 -3.35
CA GLU A 48 8.17 -0.17 -4.60
C GLU A 48 7.19 -1.33 -4.78
N LYS A 49 5.91 -1.00 -5.04
CA LYS A 49 4.84 -2.00 -5.17
C LYS A 49 4.55 -2.29 -6.62
N ILE A 50 4.65 -3.57 -7.01
CA ILE A 50 4.38 -4.04 -8.37
C ILE A 50 3.30 -5.13 -8.33
N GLN A 51 2.15 -4.87 -8.94
CA GLN A 51 1.07 -5.84 -9.03
C GLN A 51 1.24 -6.74 -10.28
N VAL A 52 1.21 -8.05 -10.07
CA VAL A 52 1.51 -9.07 -11.08
C VAL A 52 0.71 -10.35 -10.80
N SER A 53 0.61 -11.24 -11.80
CA SER A 53 0.00 -12.57 -11.64
C SER A 53 1.02 -13.60 -11.13
N SER A 54 0.62 -14.39 -10.13
CA SER A 54 1.32 -15.58 -9.65
C SER A 54 1.61 -16.57 -10.80
N HIS A 55 0.64 -16.76 -11.71
CA HIS A 55 0.81 -17.65 -12.86
C HIS A 55 1.95 -17.20 -13.78
N LEU A 56 2.07 -15.90 -14.05
CA LEU A 56 3.18 -15.36 -14.83
C LEU A 56 4.52 -15.60 -14.10
N LEU A 57 4.58 -15.31 -12.79
CA LEU A 57 5.80 -15.51 -12.00
C LEU A 57 6.25 -16.98 -11.99
N CYS A 58 5.32 -17.92 -11.76
CA CYS A 58 5.61 -19.36 -11.80
C CYS A 58 6.03 -19.85 -13.19
N THR A 59 5.50 -19.25 -14.25
CA THR A 59 5.86 -19.60 -15.64
C THR A 59 7.25 -19.07 -15.99
N ALA A 60 7.55 -17.83 -15.58
CA ALA A 60 8.80 -17.15 -15.91
C ALA A 60 9.98 -17.60 -15.05
N SER A 61 9.74 -18.14 -13.85
CA SER A 61 10.80 -18.45 -12.90
C SER A 61 10.51 -19.70 -12.05
N PRO A 62 11.43 -20.70 -12.06
CA PRO A 62 11.30 -21.87 -11.21
C PRO A 62 11.41 -21.53 -9.72
N PHE A 63 12.10 -20.44 -9.36
CA PHE A 63 12.19 -19.97 -7.97
C PHE A 63 10.81 -19.54 -7.45
N PHE A 64 10.13 -18.68 -8.20
CA PHE A 64 8.78 -18.24 -7.82
C PHE A 64 7.80 -19.41 -7.82
N LYS A 65 7.93 -20.34 -8.77
CA LYS A 65 7.13 -21.56 -8.77
C LYS A 65 7.29 -22.36 -7.48
N ALA A 66 8.53 -22.67 -7.09
CA ALA A 66 8.81 -23.39 -5.86
C ALA A 66 8.33 -22.63 -4.61
N MET A 67 8.48 -21.31 -4.58
CA MET A 67 8.09 -20.48 -3.44
C MET A 67 6.57 -20.35 -3.27
N LEU A 68 5.83 -20.21 -4.38
CA LEU A 68 4.38 -19.97 -4.38
C LEU A 68 3.57 -21.26 -4.32
N GLU A 69 4.09 -22.36 -4.85
CA GLU A 69 3.40 -23.67 -4.84
C GLU A 69 3.73 -24.53 -3.62
N SER A 70 4.71 -24.14 -2.80
CA SER A 70 5.06 -24.83 -1.54
C SER A 70 4.33 -24.25 -0.32
N ASP A 71 4.59 -24.82 0.85
CA ASP A 71 4.05 -24.37 2.13
C ASP A 71 4.87 -23.24 2.79
N PHE A 72 5.72 -22.56 2.01
CA PHE A 72 6.35 -21.33 2.45
C PHE A 72 5.30 -20.26 2.79
N LYS A 73 5.74 -19.24 3.53
CA LYS A 73 4.85 -18.17 4.01
C LYS A 73 4.14 -17.48 2.84
N GLU A 74 4.85 -17.26 1.75
CA GLU A 74 4.40 -16.61 0.53
C GLU A 74 3.33 -17.44 -0.18
N GLY A 75 3.57 -18.75 -0.34
CA GLY A 75 2.59 -19.67 -0.94
C GLY A 75 1.30 -19.80 -0.11
N ARG A 76 1.41 -19.87 1.22
CA ARG A 76 0.24 -19.85 2.11
C ARG A 76 -0.53 -18.53 2.03
N ALA A 77 0.17 -17.40 2.05
CA ALA A 77 -0.46 -16.08 1.90
C ALA A 77 -1.22 -15.95 0.58
N LEU A 78 -0.70 -16.52 -0.51
CA LEU A 78 -1.38 -16.53 -1.82
C LEU A 78 -2.66 -17.37 -1.81
N ARG A 79 -2.66 -18.53 -1.13
CA ARG A 79 -3.81 -19.45 -1.02
C ARG A 79 -4.90 -18.91 -0.09
N GLU A 80 -4.51 -18.28 1.00
CA GLU A 80 -5.42 -17.77 2.04
C GLU A 80 -5.91 -16.34 1.75
N ARG A 81 -5.57 -15.77 0.59
CA ARG A 81 -5.93 -14.39 0.25
C ARG A 81 -7.45 -14.22 0.14
N ASN A 82 -7.99 -13.20 0.81
CA ASN A 82 -9.43 -12.91 0.81
C ASN A 82 -9.76 -11.73 -0.10
N GLY A 83 -9.44 -11.87 -1.39
CA GLY A 83 -9.76 -10.86 -2.42
C GLY A 83 -8.74 -9.73 -2.59
N SER A 84 -7.73 -9.65 -1.72
CA SER A 84 -6.57 -8.77 -1.90
C SER A 84 -5.37 -9.53 -2.48
N PRO A 85 -4.49 -8.91 -3.29
CA PRO A 85 -3.25 -9.53 -3.73
C PRO A 85 -2.36 -9.92 -2.54
N ALA A 86 -1.64 -11.03 -2.66
CA ALA A 86 -0.67 -11.46 -1.64
C ALA A 86 0.61 -10.62 -1.74
N GLU A 87 1.01 -10.00 -0.63
CA GLU A 87 2.24 -9.20 -0.57
C GLU A 87 3.47 -10.10 -0.38
N ILE A 88 4.47 -9.93 -1.25
CA ILE A 88 5.73 -10.67 -1.22
C ILE A 88 6.87 -9.66 -1.22
N GLU A 89 7.62 -9.60 -0.12
CA GLU A 89 8.83 -8.80 -0.05
C GLU A 89 9.99 -9.55 -0.69
N LEU A 90 10.58 -8.95 -1.73
CA LEU A 90 11.80 -9.48 -2.30
C LEU A 90 12.99 -9.10 -1.43
N PRO A 91 13.96 -10.01 -1.24
CA PRO A 91 15.18 -9.69 -0.53
C PRO A 91 15.88 -8.51 -1.20
N ALA A 92 16.48 -7.63 -0.39
CA ALA A 92 17.35 -6.60 -0.92
C ALA A 92 18.51 -7.27 -1.65
N GLU A 93 18.87 -6.73 -2.82
CA GLU A 93 20.04 -7.20 -3.55
C GLU A 93 21.27 -7.07 -2.63
N SER A 94 21.95 -8.19 -2.42
CA SER A 94 23.20 -8.18 -1.66
C SER A 94 24.32 -7.71 -2.59
N PRO A 95 25.12 -6.72 -2.20
CA PRO A 95 26.23 -6.22 -3.02
C PRO A 95 27.34 -7.26 -3.27
N GLU A 96 27.23 -8.45 -2.67
CA GLU A 96 28.22 -9.54 -2.75
C GLU A 96 27.87 -10.63 -3.80
N ALA A 97 26.88 -10.41 -4.66
CA ALA A 97 26.63 -11.32 -5.79
C ALA A 97 27.75 -11.16 -6.84
N VAL A 98 28.84 -11.93 -6.68
CA VAL A 98 29.98 -12.07 -7.62
C VAL A 98 29.85 -13.28 -8.53
#